data_AF-T1DUG0-F1
#
_entry.id   AF-T1DUG0-F1
#
_cell.length_a   1.000
_cell.length_b   1.000
_cell.length_c   1.000
_cell.angle_alpha   90.00
_cell.angle_beta   90.00
_cell.angle_gamma   90.00
#
_symmetry.space_group_name_H-M   'P 1'
#
loop_
_entity.id
_entity.type
_entity.pdbx_description
1 polymer ?
#
loop_
_entity_poly.entity_id
_entity_poly.type
_entity_poly.pdbx_seq_one_letter_code
_entity_poly.pdbx_strand_id
1 'polypeptide(L)'
;MAKSLIVLLLFNLVLLISSVAGVAKSVGDRARKQAVGETLLSEQLFEIIKLYQTEDPVGLPGATIPDPMRIPDIRQSVSIATIYMTKMEVYGMSKFRIRYFHTELNSMAVQSQIAIENIEVKGNYTMNALFNRADGPFTVNMKNVLTKANVSLAVNREGQLHTDNIELDIAFEDMAMDFQNLGFMGSIFQSVVNSASNMVYDTIKPYMLSEAYKKIREEVDARIQNVTLENNFILPNSITPLDMAIGEVRILVRNKGFDPFLVPDYNNTAGIFGMRTMHTWLKGGSSFYRYGDISVTMEHNTATVGMHVATQR
;
A
#
# COMPACT_ATOMS: atom_id res chain seq x y z
N MET A 1 -11.13 23.65 6.80
CA MET A 1 -12.27 23.24 5.94
C MET A 1 -11.77 22.54 4.68
N ALA A 2 -10.95 21.51 4.83
CA ALA A 2 -10.61 20.56 3.77
C ALA A 2 -10.31 19.17 4.36
N LYS A 3 -10.57 18.99 5.67
CA LYS A 3 -9.99 17.92 6.48
C LYS A 3 -10.50 16.56 6.04
N SER A 4 -11.81 16.38 5.88
CA SER A 4 -12.37 15.07 5.51
C SER A 4 -11.99 14.61 4.08
N LEU A 5 -11.84 15.55 3.13
CA LEU A 5 -11.38 15.22 1.78
C LEU A 5 -9.87 14.89 1.74
N ILE A 6 -9.06 15.67 2.46
CA ILE A 6 -7.63 15.41 2.61
C ILE A 6 -7.41 14.08 3.33
N VAL A 7 -8.19 13.79 4.40
CA VAL A 7 -8.15 12.51 5.13
C VAL A 7 -8.46 11.33 4.22
N LEU A 8 -9.43 11.43 3.29
CA LEU A 8 -9.76 10.34 2.38
C LEU A 8 -8.64 10.06 1.34
N LEU A 9 -7.98 11.09 0.84
CA LEU A 9 -6.82 10.96 -0.05
C LEU A 9 -5.58 10.47 0.72
N LEU A 10 -5.35 11.01 1.92
CA LEU A 10 -4.40 10.49 2.93
C LEU A 10 -4.62 9.01 3.16
N PHE A 11 -5.86 8.56 3.24
CA PHE A 11 -6.19 7.19 3.61
C PHE A 11 -5.73 6.18 2.56
N ASN A 12 -6.02 6.48 1.29
CA ASN A 12 -5.54 5.68 0.16
C ASN A 12 -4.03 5.77 0.00
N LEU A 13 -3.42 6.94 0.26
CA LEU A 13 -1.98 7.11 0.27
C LEU A 13 -1.32 6.34 1.43
N VAL A 14 -1.94 6.32 2.60
CA VAL A 14 -1.53 5.57 3.79
C VAL A 14 -1.59 4.08 3.52
N LEU A 15 -2.63 3.58 2.85
CA LEU A 15 -2.73 2.20 2.37
C LEU A 15 -1.66 1.84 1.33
N LEU A 16 -1.28 2.80 0.47
CA LEU A 16 -0.18 2.67 -0.49
C LEU A 16 1.19 2.64 0.22
N ILE A 17 1.34 3.34 1.35
CA ILE A 17 2.56 3.36 2.17
C ILE A 17 2.63 2.12 3.10
N SER A 18 1.53 1.74 3.74
CA SER A 18 1.47 0.68 4.74
C SER A 18 1.38 -0.73 4.15
N SER A 19 0.99 -0.88 2.88
CA SER A 19 1.16 -2.14 2.14
C SER A 19 2.60 -2.37 1.65
N VAL A 20 3.53 -1.43 1.92
CA VAL A 20 4.88 -1.44 1.34
C VAL A 20 6.01 -1.27 2.37
N ALA A 21 5.93 -0.36 3.35
CA ALA A 21 7.01 -0.21 4.34
C ALA A 21 6.52 0.27 5.71
N GLY A 22 6.87 -0.49 6.76
CA GLY A 22 6.85 0.01 8.13
C GLY A 22 8.06 0.89 8.44
N VAL A 23 7.96 1.70 9.50
CA VAL A 23 9.01 2.56 10.11
C VAL A 23 9.26 3.93 9.42
N ALA A 24 8.80 5.04 10.06
CA ALA A 24 9.66 6.14 10.59
C ALA A 24 8.94 7.42 11.12
N LYS A 25 8.73 7.48 12.44
CA LYS A 25 8.85 8.63 13.39
C LYS A 25 8.23 10.06 13.19
N SER A 26 7.20 10.31 14.01
CA SER A 26 7.06 11.38 15.05
C SER A 26 6.99 12.91 14.76
N VAL A 27 5.75 13.42 14.68
CA VAL A 27 5.09 14.43 15.59
C VAL A 27 5.73 15.80 15.91
N GLY A 28 5.09 16.88 15.40
CA GLY A 28 5.03 18.26 15.96
C GLY A 28 4.57 19.31 14.93
N ASP A 29 3.81 20.40 15.19
CA ASP A 29 2.93 20.83 16.30
C ASP A 29 1.57 21.38 15.73
N ARG A 30 0.44 21.28 16.46
CA ARG A 30 -0.94 21.18 15.92
C ARG A 30 -1.46 22.32 15.03
N ALA A 31 -1.11 23.59 15.23
CA ALA A 31 -1.57 24.67 14.34
C ALA A 31 -0.71 24.76 13.05
N ARG A 32 0.60 24.50 13.19
CA ARG A 32 1.52 24.37 12.05
C ARG A 32 1.24 23.09 11.27
N LYS A 33 0.90 21.99 11.95
CA LYS A 33 0.61 20.65 11.39
C LYS A 33 -0.46 20.63 10.30
N GLN A 34 -1.47 21.51 10.33
CA GLN A 34 -2.49 21.44 9.28
C GLN A 34 -1.95 21.98 7.95
N ALA A 35 -1.29 23.14 7.97
CA ALA A 35 -0.63 23.69 6.78
C ALA A 35 0.59 22.85 6.36
N VAL A 36 1.40 22.39 7.33
CA VAL A 36 2.54 21.49 7.08
C VAL A 36 2.07 20.13 6.57
N GLY A 37 0.94 19.60 7.06
CA GLY A 37 0.33 18.37 6.54
C GLY A 37 -0.20 18.56 5.12
N GLU A 38 -0.92 19.64 4.85
CA GLU A 38 -1.36 20.02 3.49
C GLU A 38 -0.15 20.14 2.53
N THR A 39 0.95 20.77 2.95
CA THR A 39 2.22 20.83 2.19
C THR A 39 2.85 19.45 2.00
N LEU A 40 3.17 18.72 3.07
CA LEU A 40 3.81 17.39 3.03
C LEU A 40 3.03 16.38 2.17
N LEU A 41 1.69 16.45 2.18
CA LEU A 41 0.86 15.57 1.38
C LEU A 41 0.88 15.94 -0.10
N SER A 42 0.86 17.23 -0.42
CA SER A 42 1.08 17.69 -1.79
C SER A 42 2.48 17.30 -2.29
N GLU A 43 3.51 17.46 -1.45
CA GLU A 43 4.89 17.08 -1.75
C GLU A 43 5.01 15.57 -1.99
N GLN A 44 4.49 14.73 -1.09
CA GLN A 44 4.54 13.27 -1.24
C GLN A 44 3.74 12.77 -2.45
N LEU A 45 2.58 13.37 -2.75
CA LEU A 45 1.84 13.09 -3.99
C LEU A 45 2.65 13.50 -5.22
N PHE A 46 3.28 14.67 -5.23
CA PHE A 46 4.14 15.10 -6.33
C PHE A 46 5.42 14.26 -6.45
N GLU A 47 5.98 13.75 -5.37
CA GLU A 47 7.12 12.82 -5.40
C GLU A 47 6.72 11.48 -6.01
N ILE A 48 5.56 10.93 -5.66
CA ILE A 48 5.03 9.71 -6.28
C ILE A 48 4.76 9.95 -7.77
N ILE A 49 4.10 11.06 -8.14
CA ILE A 49 3.86 11.41 -9.54
C ILE A 49 5.19 11.55 -10.31
N LYS A 50 6.21 12.17 -9.72
CA LYS A 50 7.56 12.28 -10.33
C LYS A 50 8.25 10.92 -10.47
N LEU A 51 8.11 10.01 -9.50
CA LEU A 51 8.65 8.66 -9.61
C LEU A 51 8.02 7.92 -10.81
N TYR A 52 6.70 7.97 -10.95
CA TYR A 52 5.98 7.35 -12.07
C TYR A 52 6.13 8.08 -13.42
N GLN A 53 6.79 9.24 -13.47
CA GLN A 53 7.25 9.87 -14.72
C GLN A 53 8.57 9.28 -15.24
N THR A 54 9.27 8.45 -14.44
CA THR A 54 10.46 7.73 -14.89
C THR A 54 10.09 6.44 -15.64
N GLU A 55 10.96 5.98 -16.54
CA GLU A 55 10.69 4.79 -17.36
C GLU A 55 10.57 3.49 -16.53
N ASP A 56 11.34 3.40 -15.43
CA ASP A 56 11.33 2.27 -14.50
C ASP A 56 11.19 2.75 -13.04
N PRO A 57 9.97 2.97 -12.54
CA PRO A 57 9.73 3.41 -11.16
C PRO A 57 10.04 2.29 -10.16
N VAL A 58 11.17 2.43 -9.46
CA VAL A 58 11.60 1.51 -8.39
C VAL A 58 11.37 2.13 -7.02
N GLY A 59 10.76 1.36 -6.11
CA GLY A 59 10.49 1.76 -4.74
C GLY A 59 9.25 2.64 -4.57
N LEU A 60 9.18 3.36 -3.45
CA LEU A 60 8.25 4.46 -3.19
C LEU A 60 8.97 5.58 -2.44
N PRO A 61 8.68 6.87 -2.72
CA PRO A 61 9.26 7.98 -1.98
C PRO A 61 8.83 7.95 -0.52
N GLY A 62 9.80 8.03 0.40
CA GLY A 62 9.57 7.97 1.84
C GLY A 62 9.31 6.57 2.42
N ALA A 63 9.29 5.51 1.60
CA ALA A 63 9.14 4.13 2.06
C ALA A 63 10.50 3.43 2.19
N THR A 64 11.01 3.26 3.41
CA THR A 64 12.27 2.54 3.66
C THR A 64 12.02 1.10 4.07
N ILE A 65 12.01 0.17 3.10
CA ILE A 65 12.07 -1.26 3.41
C ILE A 65 13.49 -1.60 3.92
N PRO A 66 13.66 -2.22 5.10
CA PRO A 66 14.97 -2.64 5.58
C PRO A 66 15.64 -3.63 4.63
N ASP A 67 16.83 -3.28 4.15
CA ASP A 67 17.62 -4.07 3.19
C ASP A 67 19.10 -4.00 3.62
N PRO A 68 19.67 -5.09 4.18
CA PRO A 68 19.04 -6.40 4.40
C PRO A 68 18.03 -6.45 5.55
N MET A 69 17.07 -7.37 5.46
CA MET A 69 16.19 -7.79 6.56
C MET A 69 16.64 -9.13 7.14
N ARG A 70 16.71 -9.23 8.47
CA ARG A 70 17.03 -10.49 9.16
C ARG A 70 15.83 -11.44 9.23
N ILE A 71 16.10 -12.73 8.99
CA ILE A 71 15.19 -13.84 9.25
C ILE A 71 15.73 -14.65 10.46
N PRO A 72 14.88 -15.10 11.40
CA PRO A 72 15.29 -15.92 12.53
C PRO A 72 15.81 -17.29 12.07
N ASP A 73 16.69 -17.89 12.88
CA ASP A 73 17.30 -19.19 12.58
C ASP A 73 16.25 -20.29 12.34
N ILE A 74 16.42 -21.07 11.27
CA ILE A 74 15.51 -22.14 10.85
C ILE A 74 16.17 -23.50 11.07
N ARG A 75 15.40 -24.48 11.54
CA ARG A 75 15.81 -25.89 11.62
C ARG A 75 14.85 -26.74 10.81
N GLN A 76 15.35 -27.45 9.81
CA GLN A 76 14.58 -28.33 8.94
C GLN A 76 15.19 -29.74 8.90
N SER A 77 14.34 -30.76 8.94
CA SER A 77 14.75 -32.15 8.68
C SER A 77 14.45 -32.50 7.22
N VAL A 78 15.43 -33.05 6.51
CA VAL A 78 15.34 -33.48 5.11
C VAL A 78 15.86 -34.90 5.02
N SER A 79 14.95 -35.88 4.87
CA SER A 79 15.29 -37.30 4.85
C SER A 79 16.16 -37.71 6.06
N ILE A 80 17.38 -38.18 5.84
CA ILE A 80 18.34 -38.61 6.87
C ILE A 80 19.23 -37.49 7.44
N ALA A 81 19.02 -36.23 7.02
CA ALA A 81 19.82 -35.08 7.43
C ALA A 81 18.97 -34.02 8.16
N THR A 82 19.58 -33.30 9.11
CA THR A 82 19.00 -32.09 9.71
C THR A 82 19.85 -30.89 9.34
N ILE A 83 19.21 -29.88 8.74
CA ILE A 83 19.82 -28.60 8.36
C ILE A 83 19.39 -27.54 9.38
N TYR A 84 20.38 -26.78 9.85
CA TYR A 84 20.20 -25.59 10.68
C TYR A 84 20.72 -24.42 9.85
N MET A 85 19.86 -23.44 9.56
CA MET A 85 20.23 -22.19 8.90
C MET A 85 20.24 -21.07 9.94
N THR A 86 21.30 -20.28 9.95
CA THR A 86 21.52 -19.24 10.97
C THR A 86 22.03 -17.96 10.35
N LYS A 87 21.81 -16.83 11.07
CA LYS A 87 22.27 -15.49 10.64
C LYS A 87 21.77 -15.13 9.23
N MET A 88 20.50 -15.40 8.96
CA MET A 88 19.92 -15.17 7.63
C MET A 88 19.57 -13.71 7.41
N GLU A 89 19.98 -13.19 6.26
CA GLU A 89 19.75 -11.83 5.80
C GLU A 89 19.20 -11.85 4.36
N VAL A 90 18.08 -11.16 4.14
CA VAL A 90 17.37 -11.04 2.86
C VAL A 90 17.72 -9.69 2.24
N TYR A 91 18.20 -9.73 1.00
CA TYR A 91 18.62 -8.58 0.22
C TYR A 91 17.71 -8.37 -0.99
N GLY A 92 17.60 -7.12 -1.44
CA GLY A 92 16.93 -6.74 -2.68
C GLY A 92 15.45 -6.35 -2.53
N MET A 93 14.88 -6.49 -1.33
CA MET A 93 13.48 -6.11 -1.05
C MET A 93 13.22 -4.61 -1.26
N SER A 94 14.25 -3.76 -1.12
CA SER A 94 14.14 -2.32 -1.42
C SER A 94 13.88 -2.01 -2.90
N LYS A 95 14.17 -2.94 -3.82
CA LYS A 95 14.07 -2.77 -5.28
C LYS A 95 12.74 -3.28 -5.85
N PHE A 96 11.67 -3.08 -5.11
CA PHE A 96 10.33 -3.47 -5.52
C PHE A 96 9.75 -2.51 -6.56
N ARG A 97 8.77 -2.97 -7.33
CA ARG A 97 8.02 -2.21 -8.32
C ARG A 97 6.53 -2.52 -8.17
N ILE A 98 5.67 -1.51 -8.08
CA ILE A 98 4.21 -1.72 -8.05
C ILE A 98 3.75 -2.03 -9.47
N ARG A 99 3.19 -3.22 -9.68
CA ARG A 99 2.61 -3.64 -10.97
C ARG A 99 1.15 -3.25 -11.09
N TYR A 100 0.43 -3.38 -9.98
CA TYR A 100 -0.98 -3.07 -9.86
C TYR A 100 -1.25 -2.54 -8.46
N PHE A 101 -2.05 -1.49 -8.37
CA PHE A 101 -2.69 -1.05 -7.15
C PHE A 101 -4.11 -0.65 -7.49
N HIS A 102 -5.09 -1.16 -6.75
CA HIS A 102 -6.47 -0.78 -6.89
C HIS A 102 -7.09 -0.62 -5.50
N THR A 103 -7.86 0.45 -5.33
CA THR A 103 -8.63 0.65 -4.11
C THR A 103 -10.06 1.02 -4.44
N GLU A 104 -10.98 0.43 -3.69
CA GLU A 104 -12.40 0.70 -3.76
C GLU A 104 -12.86 1.32 -2.43
N LEU A 105 -13.20 2.61 -2.49
CA LEU A 105 -13.53 3.40 -1.30
C LEU A 105 -14.85 3.01 -0.62
N ASN A 106 -15.70 2.23 -1.31
CA ASN A 106 -17.01 1.82 -0.82
C ASN A 106 -16.92 0.56 0.05
N SER A 107 -16.17 -0.44 -0.40
CA SER A 107 -15.84 -1.66 0.37
C SER A 107 -14.67 -1.46 1.33
N MET A 108 -13.96 -0.33 1.24
CA MET A 108 -12.71 -0.03 1.96
C MET A 108 -11.66 -1.13 1.74
N ALA A 109 -11.61 -1.65 0.52
CA ALA A 109 -10.70 -2.69 0.09
C ALA A 109 -9.55 -2.12 -0.76
N VAL A 110 -8.37 -2.72 -0.61
CA VAL A 110 -7.18 -2.45 -1.40
C VAL A 110 -6.63 -3.76 -1.92
N GLN A 111 -6.26 -3.76 -3.19
CA GLN A 111 -5.56 -4.85 -3.86
C GLN A 111 -4.24 -4.29 -4.39
N SER A 112 -3.11 -4.91 -4.08
CA SER A 112 -1.82 -4.54 -4.65
C SER A 112 -1.05 -5.76 -5.16
N GLN A 113 -0.24 -5.52 -6.19
CA GLN A 113 0.71 -6.48 -6.73
C GLN A 113 2.07 -5.81 -6.83
N ILE A 114 3.06 -6.41 -6.18
CA ILE A 114 4.42 -5.88 -6.03
C ILE A 114 5.37 -6.89 -6.64
N ALA A 115 6.19 -6.47 -7.61
CA ALA A 115 7.22 -7.30 -8.22
C ALA A 115 8.61 -6.92 -7.70
N ILE A 116 9.41 -7.91 -7.34
CA ILE A 116 10.83 -7.77 -7.02
C ILE A 116 11.61 -8.70 -7.95
N GLU A 117 12.53 -8.13 -8.72
CA GLU A 117 13.23 -8.83 -9.81
C GLU A 117 14.18 -9.92 -9.31
N ASN A 118 14.85 -9.68 -8.19
CA ASN A 118 15.78 -10.60 -7.54
C ASN A 118 15.75 -10.38 -6.02
N ILE A 119 15.41 -11.42 -5.27
CA ILE A 119 15.59 -11.50 -3.82
C ILE A 119 16.71 -12.50 -3.54
N GLU A 120 17.69 -12.08 -2.74
CA GLU A 120 18.82 -12.92 -2.37
C GLU A 120 18.84 -13.13 -0.85
N VAL A 121 18.77 -14.37 -0.39
CA VAL A 121 18.90 -14.73 1.03
C VAL A 121 20.29 -15.29 1.26
N LYS A 122 21.06 -14.70 2.17
CA LYS A 122 22.39 -15.20 2.59
C LYS A 122 22.34 -15.63 4.03
N GLY A 123 23.09 -16.67 4.37
CA GLY A 123 23.24 -17.12 5.76
C GLY A 123 24.34 -18.16 5.91
N ASN A 124 24.42 -18.77 7.09
CA ASN A 124 25.30 -19.92 7.35
C ASN A 124 24.44 -21.14 7.64
N TYR A 125 24.82 -22.30 7.10
CA TYR A 125 24.16 -23.56 7.37
C TYR A 125 25.07 -24.49 8.19
N THR A 126 24.43 -25.43 8.87
CA THR A 126 25.02 -26.64 9.45
C THR A 126 24.11 -27.79 9.08
N MET A 127 24.64 -28.77 8.36
CA MET A 127 23.95 -30.01 8.01
C MET A 127 24.58 -31.16 8.79
N ASN A 128 23.80 -31.84 9.62
CA ASN A 128 24.20 -33.07 10.30
C ASN A 128 23.47 -34.27 9.67
N ALA A 129 24.22 -35.28 9.25
CA ALA A 129 23.74 -36.60 8.86
C ALA A 129 24.40 -37.66 9.77
N LEU A 130 23.88 -38.90 9.79
CA LEU A 130 24.21 -39.96 10.76
C LEU A 130 25.68 -40.06 11.22
N PHE A 131 26.64 -39.93 10.30
CA PHE A 131 28.08 -40.03 10.58
C PHE A 131 28.89 -38.83 10.06
N ASN A 132 28.24 -37.80 9.51
CA ASN A 132 28.90 -36.75 8.74
C ASN A 132 28.28 -35.38 9.02
N ARG A 133 29.10 -34.34 8.92
CA ARG A 133 28.71 -32.95 9.10
C ARG A 133 29.28 -32.10 7.97
N ALA A 134 28.49 -31.15 7.48
CA ALA A 134 28.95 -30.06 6.62
C ALA A 134 28.46 -28.74 7.20
N ASP A 135 29.30 -27.70 7.15
CA ASP A 135 28.92 -26.34 7.51
C ASP A 135 29.66 -25.31 6.65
N GLY A 136 29.00 -24.18 6.41
CA GLY A 136 29.48 -23.15 5.49
C GLY A 136 28.43 -22.08 5.21
N PRO A 137 28.74 -21.11 4.36
CA PRO A 137 27.76 -20.16 3.86
C PRO A 137 26.80 -20.84 2.88
N PHE A 138 25.58 -20.32 2.80
CA PHE A 138 24.64 -20.61 1.73
C PHE A 138 24.03 -19.33 1.17
N THR A 139 23.58 -19.38 -0.08
CA THR A 139 22.82 -18.33 -0.75
C THR A 139 21.60 -18.94 -1.44
N VAL A 140 20.44 -18.31 -1.31
CA VAL A 140 19.23 -18.59 -2.09
C VAL A 140 18.93 -17.37 -2.96
N ASN A 141 18.76 -17.55 -4.26
CA ASN A 141 18.42 -16.50 -5.20
C ASN A 141 17.03 -16.81 -5.78
N MET A 142 16.06 -15.91 -5.59
CA MET A 142 14.71 -16.02 -6.12
C MET A 142 14.47 -14.90 -7.13
N LYS A 143 14.07 -15.24 -8.35
CA LYS A 143 13.83 -14.27 -9.42
C LYS A 143 12.35 -14.08 -9.70
N ASN A 144 12.01 -12.89 -10.20
CA ASN A 144 10.67 -12.49 -10.60
C ASN A 144 9.65 -12.80 -9.49
N VAL A 145 9.98 -12.36 -8.27
CA VAL A 145 9.12 -12.52 -7.09
C VAL A 145 7.92 -11.60 -7.24
N LEU A 146 6.72 -12.16 -7.17
CA LEU A 146 5.45 -11.43 -7.23
C LEU A 146 4.70 -11.63 -5.90
N THR A 147 4.55 -10.54 -5.16
CA THR A 147 3.73 -10.46 -3.95
C THR A 147 2.36 -9.91 -4.32
N LYS A 148 1.29 -10.51 -3.81
CA LYS A 148 -0.09 -10.01 -3.89
C LYS A 148 -0.59 -9.73 -2.48
N ALA A 149 -1.27 -8.60 -2.30
CA ALA A 149 -1.91 -8.25 -1.03
C ALA A 149 -3.33 -7.75 -1.26
N ASN A 150 -4.30 -8.36 -0.57
CA ASN A 150 -5.65 -7.83 -0.41
C ASN A 150 -5.83 -7.38 1.04
N VAL A 151 -6.21 -6.12 1.26
CA VAL A 151 -6.44 -5.54 2.59
C VAL A 151 -7.85 -4.98 2.64
N SER A 152 -8.69 -5.45 3.56
CA SER A 152 -9.99 -4.85 3.87
C SER A 152 -9.94 -4.14 5.21
N LEU A 153 -10.73 -3.09 5.35
CA LEU A 153 -10.82 -2.29 6.56
C LEU A 153 -12.28 -2.13 6.98
N ALA A 154 -12.53 -2.12 8.28
CA ALA A 154 -13.88 -1.98 8.84
C ALA A 154 -13.95 -0.86 9.88
N VAL A 155 -15.14 -0.28 10.06
CA VAL A 155 -15.38 0.66 11.18
C VAL A 155 -15.86 -0.15 12.38
N ASN A 156 -15.17 -0.03 13.52
CA ASN A 156 -15.55 -0.69 14.76
C ASN A 156 -16.74 0.04 15.44
N ARG A 157 -17.27 -0.53 16.53
CA ARG A 157 -18.41 0.06 17.25
C ARG A 157 -18.16 1.49 17.79
N GLU A 158 -16.90 1.86 17.99
CA GLU A 158 -16.46 3.16 18.50
C GLU A 158 -16.28 4.20 17.37
N GLY A 159 -16.58 3.85 16.12
CA GLY A 159 -16.40 4.74 14.97
C GLY A 159 -14.94 4.87 14.53
N GLN A 160 -14.07 3.92 14.90
CA GLN A 160 -12.67 3.88 14.48
C GLN A 160 -12.49 2.86 13.36
N LEU A 161 -11.77 3.26 12.32
CA LEU A 161 -11.40 2.37 11.22
C LEU A 161 -10.21 1.49 11.67
N HIS A 162 -10.24 0.21 11.30
CA HIS A 162 -9.23 -0.77 11.69
C HIS A 162 -9.06 -1.82 10.59
N THR A 163 -7.95 -2.55 10.63
CA THR A 163 -7.71 -3.64 9.69
C THR A 163 -8.65 -4.82 9.97
N ASP A 164 -9.44 -5.21 8.97
CA ASP A 164 -10.38 -6.32 9.04
C ASP A 164 -9.67 -7.61 8.59
N ASN A 165 -9.47 -7.77 7.28
CA ASN A 165 -8.74 -8.88 6.67
C ASN A 165 -7.45 -8.41 5.98
N ILE A 166 -6.44 -9.28 5.97
CA ILE A 166 -5.22 -9.14 5.16
C ILE A 166 -4.93 -10.51 4.55
N GLU A 167 -5.05 -10.62 3.22
CA GLU A 167 -4.62 -11.79 2.46
C GLU A 167 -3.30 -11.43 1.79
N LEU A 168 -2.26 -12.22 2.05
CA LEU A 168 -0.94 -12.04 1.47
C LEU A 168 -0.53 -13.33 0.76
N ASP A 169 -0.06 -13.21 -0.48
CA ASP A 169 0.54 -14.33 -1.22
C ASP A 169 1.86 -13.89 -1.86
N ILE A 170 2.79 -14.84 -1.99
CA ILE A 170 4.09 -14.65 -2.62
C ILE A 170 4.34 -15.82 -3.58
N ALA A 171 4.64 -15.48 -4.83
CA ALA A 171 5.13 -16.39 -5.86
C ALA A 171 6.51 -15.92 -6.36
N PHE A 172 7.24 -16.80 -7.03
CA PHE A 172 8.50 -16.53 -7.71
C PHE A 172 8.59 -17.46 -8.91
N GLU A 173 9.33 -17.07 -9.95
CA GLU A 173 9.45 -17.87 -11.18
C GLU A 173 10.59 -18.88 -11.08
N ASP A 174 11.79 -18.39 -10.77
CA ASP A 174 13.00 -19.20 -10.59
C ASP A 174 13.49 -19.17 -9.14
N MET A 175 14.08 -20.27 -8.70
CA MET A 175 14.91 -20.35 -7.51
C MET A 175 16.21 -21.09 -7.81
N ALA A 176 17.33 -20.50 -7.41
CA ALA A 176 18.64 -21.14 -7.39
C ALA A 176 19.21 -21.11 -5.96
N MET A 177 20.04 -22.09 -5.62
CA MET A 177 20.74 -22.12 -4.33
C MET A 177 22.19 -22.55 -4.51
N ASP A 178 23.05 -21.97 -3.69
CA ASP A 178 24.43 -22.38 -3.51
C ASP A 178 24.65 -22.71 -2.03
N PHE A 179 25.26 -23.86 -1.76
CA PHE A 179 25.69 -24.29 -0.43
C PHE A 179 27.16 -24.69 -0.53
N GLN A 180 28.03 -23.94 0.14
CA GLN A 180 29.47 -24.14 0.03
C GLN A 180 29.95 -25.16 1.07
N ASN A 181 31.17 -25.69 0.92
CA ASN A 181 31.79 -26.65 1.84
C ASN A 181 31.03 -28.00 2.04
N LEU A 182 30.20 -28.42 1.08
CA LEU A 182 29.44 -29.68 1.18
C LEU A 182 30.31 -30.94 1.31
N GLY A 183 31.53 -30.93 0.76
CA GLY A 183 32.47 -32.07 0.83
C GLY A 183 31.84 -33.38 0.35
N PHE A 184 31.99 -34.45 1.12
CA PHE A 184 31.38 -35.76 0.83
C PHE A 184 29.84 -35.78 0.89
N MET A 185 29.19 -34.71 1.37
CA MET A 185 27.72 -34.61 1.43
C MET A 185 27.07 -34.14 0.11
N GLY A 186 27.84 -33.92 -0.96
CA GLY A 186 27.29 -33.52 -2.27
C GLY A 186 26.21 -34.45 -2.83
N SER A 187 26.26 -35.76 -2.51
CA SER A 187 25.20 -36.71 -2.89
C SER A 187 23.91 -36.56 -2.09
N ILE A 188 24.00 -36.16 -0.82
CA ILE A 188 22.84 -35.82 0.03
C ILE A 188 22.27 -34.46 -0.37
N PHE A 189 23.13 -33.53 -0.82
CA PHE A 189 22.73 -32.20 -1.26
C PHE A 189 21.74 -32.23 -2.43
N GLN A 190 21.83 -33.21 -3.34
CA GLN A 190 20.83 -33.35 -4.40
C GLN A 190 19.41 -33.55 -3.84
N SER A 191 19.26 -34.30 -2.74
CA SER A 191 17.98 -34.46 -2.03
C SER A 191 17.55 -33.16 -1.34
N VAL A 192 18.49 -32.36 -0.85
CA VAL A 192 18.23 -31.03 -0.27
C VAL A 192 17.69 -30.08 -1.34
N VAL A 193 18.35 -29.98 -2.50
CA VAL A 193 17.91 -29.17 -3.64
C VAL A 193 16.51 -29.58 -4.10
N ASN A 194 16.24 -30.88 -4.24
CA ASN A 194 14.92 -31.38 -4.59
C ASN A 194 13.84 -31.05 -3.53
N SER A 195 14.22 -30.89 -2.26
CA SER A 195 13.31 -30.52 -1.16
C SER A 195 13.18 -29.00 -0.95
N ALA A 196 14.00 -28.19 -1.62
CA ALA A 196 14.15 -26.79 -1.26
C ALA A 196 12.96 -25.92 -1.65
N SER A 197 12.24 -26.27 -2.72
CA SER A 197 10.95 -25.64 -3.04
C SER A 197 10.00 -25.80 -1.86
N ASN A 198 9.87 -27.00 -1.29
CA ASN A 198 9.07 -27.25 -0.09
C ASN A 198 9.62 -26.46 1.11
N MET A 199 10.93 -26.43 1.32
CA MET A 199 11.55 -25.64 2.39
C MET A 199 11.22 -24.13 2.30
N VAL A 200 11.18 -23.57 1.09
CA VAL A 200 10.74 -22.18 0.88
C VAL A 200 9.23 -22.04 1.05
N TYR A 201 8.40 -22.90 0.45
CA TYR A 201 6.94 -22.79 0.51
C TYR A 201 6.32 -23.13 1.88
N ASP A 202 6.91 -24.08 2.61
CA ASP A 202 6.38 -24.60 3.88
C ASP A 202 6.98 -23.91 5.11
N THR A 203 8.17 -23.28 4.99
CA THR A 203 8.87 -22.65 6.13
C THR A 203 9.15 -21.17 5.92
N ILE A 204 9.85 -20.79 4.85
CA ILE A 204 10.27 -19.38 4.66
C ILE A 204 9.07 -18.49 4.29
N LYS A 205 8.23 -18.91 3.33
CA LYS A 205 7.05 -18.17 2.90
C LYS A 205 6.05 -17.94 4.06
N PRO A 206 5.62 -18.94 4.85
CA PRO A 206 4.70 -18.70 5.96
C PRO A 206 5.30 -17.78 7.03
N TYR A 207 6.61 -17.87 7.29
CA TYR A 207 7.28 -16.93 8.18
C TYR A 207 7.25 -15.49 7.62
N MET A 208 7.69 -15.28 6.37
CA MET A 208 7.66 -13.96 5.72
C MET A 208 6.25 -13.36 5.67
N LEU A 209 5.24 -14.17 5.32
CA LEU A 209 3.84 -13.75 5.27
C LEU A 209 3.30 -13.37 6.66
N SER A 210 3.65 -14.11 7.72
CA SER A 210 3.19 -13.80 9.08
C SER A 210 3.84 -12.53 9.66
N GLU A 211 5.14 -12.32 9.40
CA GLU A 211 5.85 -11.11 9.78
C GLU A 211 5.35 -9.88 8.98
N ALA A 212 5.06 -10.05 7.69
CA ALA A 212 4.44 -9.03 6.85
C ALA A 212 3.01 -8.70 7.31
N TYR A 213 2.16 -9.70 7.55
CA TYR A 213 0.81 -9.53 8.08
C TYR A 213 0.83 -8.69 9.35
N LYS A 214 1.70 -9.06 10.30
CA LYS A 214 1.83 -8.36 11.58
C LYS A 214 2.26 -6.91 11.38
N LYS A 215 3.30 -6.65 10.59
CA LYS A 215 3.81 -5.30 10.33
C LYS A 215 2.81 -4.41 9.58
N ILE A 216 2.12 -4.96 8.57
CA ILE A 216 1.07 -4.24 7.84
C ILE A 216 -0.03 -3.85 8.83
N ARG A 217 -0.52 -4.80 9.64
CA ARG A 217 -1.58 -4.53 10.63
C ARG A 217 -1.16 -3.47 11.65
N GLU A 218 0.03 -3.60 12.24
CA GLU A 218 0.56 -2.66 13.24
C GLU A 218 0.74 -1.25 12.65
N GLU A 219 1.30 -1.13 11.44
CA GLU A 219 1.55 0.16 10.78
C GLU A 219 0.24 0.80 10.25
N VAL A 220 -0.69 0.02 9.70
CA VAL A 220 -2.05 0.48 9.32
C VAL A 220 -2.77 1.01 10.56
N ASP A 221 -3.00 0.16 11.57
CA ASP A 221 -3.80 0.52 12.74
C ASP A 221 -3.18 1.73 13.48
N ALA A 222 -1.84 1.81 13.59
CA ALA A 222 -1.16 2.97 14.16
C ALA A 222 -1.31 4.24 13.32
N ARG A 223 -1.24 4.18 11.99
CA ARG A 223 -1.46 5.35 11.11
C ARG A 223 -2.91 5.83 11.17
N ILE A 224 -3.87 4.91 11.18
CA ILE A 224 -5.29 5.25 11.31
C ILE A 224 -5.55 5.92 12.67
N GLN A 225 -5.04 5.35 13.78
CA GLN A 225 -5.15 5.96 15.10
C GLN A 225 -4.53 7.37 15.13
N ASN A 226 -3.34 7.56 14.56
CA ASN A 226 -2.71 8.88 14.49
C ASN A 226 -3.58 9.88 13.71
N VAL A 227 -4.09 9.53 12.54
CA VAL A 227 -4.97 10.41 11.73
C VAL A 227 -6.26 10.75 12.49
N THR A 228 -6.90 9.76 13.13
CA THR A 228 -8.12 9.91 13.95
C THR A 228 -7.89 10.82 15.16
N LEU A 229 -6.81 10.60 15.92
CA LEU A 229 -6.48 11.34 17.15
C LEU A 229 -5.96 12.76 16.89
N GLU A 230 -5.24 12.98 15.77
CA GLU A 230 -4.76 14.31 15.41
C GLU A 230 -5.86 15.20 14.82
N ASN A 231 -6.84 14.61 14.13
CA ASN A 231 -7.95 15.34 13.51
C ASN A 231 -9.25 15.36 14.34
N ASN A 232 -9.30 14.62 15.45
CA ASN A 232 -10.47 14.43 16.31
C ASN A 232 -11.70 13.97 15.50
N PHE A 233 -11.49 12.94 14.67
CA PHE A 233 -12.41 12.49 13.63
C PHE A 233 -12.94 11.10 13.95
N ILE A 234 -14.25 10.97 14.17
CA ILE A 234 -14.94 9.70 14.44
C ILE A 234 -15.83 9.42 13.24
N LEU A 235 -15.74 8.21 12.68
CA LEU A 235 -16.56 7.77 11.56
C LEU A 235 -17.93 7.28 12.06
N PRO A 236 -19.05 7.78 11.51
CA PRO A 236 -20.36 7.20 11.81
C PRO A 236 -20.46 5.80 11.19
N ASN A 237 -20.88 4.81 11.98
CA ASN A 237 -21.08 3.42 11.49
C ASN A 237 -22.16 3.30 10.37
N SER A 238 -22.87 4.38 10.05
CA SER A 238 -23.95 4.48 9.07
C SER A 238 -23.63 5.28 7.82
N ILE A 239 -22.44 5.90 7.72
CA ILE A 239 -22.04 6.75 6.58
C ILE A 239 -20.60 6.42 6.22
N THR A 240 -20.31 6.16 4.93
CA THR A 240 -18.93 5.87 4.52
C THR A 240 -18.03 7.10 4.71
N PRO A 241 -16.71 6.92 4.98
CA PRO A 241 -15.76 8.03 5.04
C PRO A 241 -15.82 8.94 3.80
N LEU A 242 -16.07 8.33 2.64
CA LEU A 242 -16.21 9.03 1.36
C LEU A 242 -17.47 9.92 1.32
N ASP A 243 -18.62 9.41 1.73
CA ASP A 243 -19.87 10.18 1.72
C ASP A 243 -19.81 11.34 2.72
N MET A 244 -19.06 11.19 3.82
CA MET A 244 -18.72 12.26 4.76
C MET A 244 -17.80 13.33 4.14
N ALA A 245 -16.77 12.92 3.40
CA ALA A 245 -15.90 13.82 2.65
C ALA A 245 -16.67 14.61 1.58
N ILE A 246 -17.57 13.95 0.82
CA ILE A 246 -18.49 14.60 -0.12
C ILE A 246 -19.35 15.64 0.59
N GLY A 247 -19.90 15.31 1.76
CA GLY A 247 -20.65 16.24 2.61
C GLY A 247 -19.87 17.52 2.96
N GLU A 248 -18.60 17.40 3.34
CA GLU A 248 -17.75 18.57 3.59
C GLU A 248 -17.49 19.41 2.33
N VAL A 249 -17.28 18.80 1.16
CA VAL A 249 -17.11 19.57 -0.09
C VAL A 249 -18.38 20.35 -0.42
N ARG A 250 -19.58 19.80 -0.18
CA ARG A 250 -20.85 20.54 -0.37
C ARG A 250 -20.92 21.78 0.53
N ILE A 251 -20.51 21.66 1.79
CA ILE A 251 -20.44 22.78 2.74
C ILE A 251 -19.45 23.83 2.24
N LEU A 252 -18.28 23.43 1.76
CA LEU A 252 -17.28 24.35 1.21
C LEU A 252 -17.78 25.10 -0.04
N VAL A 253 -18.47 24.42 -0.95
CA VAL A 253 -19.07 25.04 -2.15
C VAL A 253 -20.09 26.12 -1.76
N ARG A 254 -20.97 25.85 -0.79
CA ARG A 254 -21.92 26.84 -0.24
C ARG A 254 -21.19 28.01 0.43
N ASN A 255 -20.25 27.72 1.32
CA ASN A 255 -19.53 28.73 2.10
C ASN A 255 -18.68 29.66 1.23
N LYS A 256 -18.24 29.22 0.04
CA LYS A 256 -17.54 30.05 -0.95
C LYS A 256 -18.45 30.83 -1.89
N GLY A 257 -19.79 30.73 -1.76
CA GLY A 257 -20.74 31.39 -2.66
C GLY A 257 -20.81 30.77 -4.06
N PHE A 258 -20.36 29.52 -4.22
CA PHE A 258 -20.48 28.77 -5.49
C PHE A 258 -21.83 28.02 -5.60
N ASP A 259 -22.66 28.05 -4.56
CA ASP A 259 -24.07 27.67 -4.63
C ASP A 259 -24.88 28.45 -3.56
N PRO A 260 -25.78 29.38 -3.96
CA PRO A 260 -26.12 29.76 -5.32
C PRO A 260 -25.02 30.65 -5.96
N PHE A 261 -24.62 30.33 -7.19
CA PHE A 261 -23.64 31.09 -7.96
C PHE A 261 -24.33 32.18 -8.82
N LEU A 262 -23.90 33.43 -8.68
CA LEU A 262 -24.36 34.53 -9.54
C LEU A 262 -23.60 34.49 -10.87
N VAL A 263 -24.31 34.19 -11.96
CA VAL A 263 -23.78 34.27 -13.33
C VAL A 263 -23.64 35.74 -13.72
N PRO A 264 -22.49 36.17 -14.24
CA PRO A 264 -22.31 37.53 -14.78
C PRO A 264 -23.37 37.85 -15.85
N ASP A 265 -23.89 39.08 -15.82
CA ASP A 265 -24.88 39.54 -16.80
C ASP A 265 -24.32 39.39 -18.23
N TYR A 266 -25.07 38.69 -19.08
CA TYR A 266 -24.69 38.39 -20.46
C TYR A 266 -25.61 39.13 -21.42
N ASN A 267 -25.03 39.80 -22.41
CA ASN A 267 -25.77 40.54 -23.41
C ASN A 267 -25.09 40.34 -24.77
N ASN A 268 -25.66 39.47 -25.61
CA ASN A 268 -25.13 39.16 -26.92
C ASN A 268 -26.26 39.02 -27.95
N THR A 269 -25.99 39.45 -29.18
CA THR A 269 -26.93 39.49 -30.30
C THR A 269 -26.38 38.65 -31.44
N ALA A 270 -27.03 37.51 -31.71
CA ALA A 270 -26.72 36.62 -32.81
C ALA A 270 -27.75 36.81 -33.93
N GLY A 271 -27.43 37.68 -34.89
CA GLY A 271 -28.35 38.04 -35.98
C GLY A 271 -29.60 38.74 -35.46
N ILE A 272 -30.78 38.19 -35.76
CA ILE A 272 -32.07 38.73 -35.31
C ILE A 272 -32.44 38.39 -33.86
N PHE A 273 -31.67 37.52 -33.19
CA PHE A 273 -31.93 37.10 -31.82
C PHE A 273 -30.98 37.79 -30.83
N GLY A 274 -31.53 38.63 -29.97
CA GLY A 274 -30.82 39.20 -28.82
C GLY A 274 -31.10 38.40 -27.55
N MET A 275 -30.05 37.89 -26.90
CA MET A 275 -30.13 37.24 -25.60
C MET A 275 -29.50 38.12 -24.53
N ARG A 276 -30.33 38.54 -23.57
CA ARG A 276 -29.93 39.36 -22.41
C ARG A 276 -30.33 38.65 -21.14
N THR A 277 -29.35 38.19 -20.36
CA THR A 277 -29.56 37.62 -19.03
C THR A 277 -29.03 38.59 -17.99
N MET A 278 -29.87 38.93 -17.01
CA MET A 278 -29.47 39.72 -15.84
C MET A 278 -29.77 38.95 -14.56
N HIS A 279 -28.97 39.18 -13.51
CA HIS A 279 -29.22 38.67 -12.15
C HIS A 279 -29.53 37.15 -12.13
N THR A 280 -28.81 36.40 -12.96
CA THR A 280 -29.07 34.97 -13.20
C THR A 280 -28.33 34.14 -12.17
N TRP A 281 -29.06 33.29 -11.45
CA TRP A 281 -28.49 32.45 -10.39
C TRP A 281 -28.49 30.98 -10.81
N LEU A 282 -27.33 30.35 -10.81
CA LEU A 282 -27.20 28.89 -10.86
C LEU A 282 -27.31 28.34 -9.44
N LYS A 283 -28.16 27.32 -9.26
CA LYS A 283 -28.41 26.66 -7.97
C LYS A 283 -28.16 25.16 -8.11
N GLY A 284 -27.84 24.51 -7.01
CA GLY A 284 -27.64 23.05 -6.96
C GLY A 284 -26.20 22.61 -7.22
N GLY A 285 -25.25 23.54 -7.35
CA GLY A 285 -23.81 23.26 -7.44
C GLY A 285 -23.25 22.52 -6.20
N SER A 286 -23.98 22.53 -5.08
CA SER A 286 -23.69 21.78 -3.85
C SER A 286 -24.61 20.57 -3.61
N SER A 287 -25.43 20.18 -4.59
CA SER A 287 -26.34 19.03 -4.49
C SER A 287 -25.69 17.70 -4.93
N PHE A 288 -24.41 17.71 -5.29
CA PHE A 288 -23.73 16.54 -5.84
C PHE A 288 -23.64 15.39 -4.84
N TYR A 289 -23.98 14.19 -5.27
CA TYR A 289 -23.92 12.95 -4.51
C TYR A 289 -23.24 11.87 -5.34
N ARG A 290 -22.67 10.89 -4.65
CA ARG A 290 -22.10 9.68 -5.25
C ARG A 290 -23.23 8.79 -5.78
N TYR A 291 -23.17 8.37 -7.04
CA TYR A 291 -24.15 7.43 -7.62
C TYR A 291 -23.55 6.06 -7.98
N GLY A 292 -22.23 5.92 -7.90
CA GLY A 292 -21.50 4.67 -8.10
C GLY A 292 -20.15 4.75 -7.37
N ASP A 293 -19.28 3.77 -7.58
CA ASP A 293 -18.05 3.70 -6.80
C ASP A 293 -17.01 4.75 -7.20
N ILE A 294 -16.11 5.02 -6.25
CA ILE A 294 -14.90 5.80 -6.48
C ILE A 294 -13.72 4.86 -6.27
N SER A 295 -12.87 4.79 -7.27
CA SER A 295 -11.68 3.94 -7.26
C SER A 295 -10.45 4.72 -7.67
N VAL A 296 -9.30 4.32 -7.12
CA VAL A 296 -7.99 4.71 -7.62
C VAL A 296 -7.30 3.46 -8.11
N THR A 297 -6.90 3.45 -9.37
CA THR A 297 -6.20 2.33 -10.00
C THR A 297 -4.86 2.83 -10.54
N MET A 298 -3.80 2.06 -10.30
CA MET A 298 -2.47 2.29 -10.85
C MET A 298 -2.03 1.00 -11.53
N GLU A 299 -1.80 1.07 -12.84
CA GLU A 299 -1.43 -0.07 -13.68
C GLU A 299 -0.68 0.47 -14.90
N HIS A 300 0.31 -0.26 -15.44
CA HIS A 300 1.06 0.15 -16.63
C HIS A 300 1.59 1.60 -16.58
N ASN A 301 2.18 2.00 -15.44
CA ASN A 301 2.64 3.37 -15.11
C ASN A 301 1.55 4.47 -15.23
N THR A 302 0.28 4.11 -15.34
CA THR A 302 -0.86 5.03 -15.44
C THR A 302 -1.66 5.02 -14.14
N ALA A 303 -1.84 6.19 -13.52
CA ALA A 303 -2.74 6.37 -12.38
C ALA A 303 -4.07 6.96 -12.84
N THR A 304 -5.17 6.26 -12.55
CA THR A 304 -6.54 6.63 -12.92
C THR A 304 -7.39 6.80 -11.66
N VAL A 305 -8.15 7.89 -11.58
CA VAL A 305 -9.15 8.12 -10.53
C VAL A 305 -10.54 8.09 -11.17
N GLY A 306 -11.32 7.05 -10.89
CA GLY A 306 -12.70 6.92 -11.35
C GLY A 306 -13.67 7.54 -10.34
N MET A 307 -14.58 8.42 -10.77
CA MET A 307 -15.56 9.08 -9.89
C MET A 307 -16.95 9.15 -10.51
N HIS A 308 -17.94 8.50 -9.88
CA HIS A 308 -19.34 8.53 -10.30
C HIS A 308 -20.15 9.51 -9.44
N VAL A 309 -20.32 10.75 -9.92
CA VAL A 309 -20.99 11.85 -9.23
C VAL A 309 -22.19 12.38 -10.04
N ALA A 310 -23.33 12.59 -9.38
CA ALA A 310 -24.56 13.13 -9.95
C ALA A 310 -25.08 14.28 -9.08
N THR A 311 -25.86 15.20 -9.64
CA THR A 311 -26.55 16.27 -8.88
C THR A 311 -28.03 15.96 -8.73
N GLN A 312 -28.67 16.48 -7.67
CA GLN A 312 -30.14 16.45 -7.61
C GLN A 312 -30.70 17.44 -8.65
N ARG A 313 -31.83 17.05 -9.26
CA ARG A 313 -32.63 17.90 -10.15
C ARG A 313 -33.37 18.98 -9.38
#